data_AF-A0A7C3RY89-F1
#
_entry.id   AF-A0A7C3RY89-F1
#
_cell.length_a   1.000
_cell.length_b   1.000
_cell.length_c   1.000
_cell.angle_alpha   90.00
_cell.angle_beta   90.00
_cell.angle_gamma   90.00
#
_symmetry.space_group_name_H-M   'P 1'
#
loop_
_entity.id
_entity.type
_entity.pdbx_description
1 polymer ?
#
loop_
_entity_poly.entity_id
_entity_poly.type
_entity_poly.pdbx_seq_one_letter_code
_entity_poly.pdbx_strand_id
1 'polypeptide(L)'
;MISTNQTRGEVVTSAAMRHVADLAYTFLLRQPGPTRMGEILAHVSQSVPVGVKALKLSLQADPRIAAEERRWTVAIPSLDSRWPIERSVHKALEWCALPVPPAAIGLMLSRAYSRTPESLSEVVARMVEERPSFFITTDGLVGLAEWLLEVTSDDEDDIIFDNFDDSSELEQLREAAQRVNWSASCLDASLELLNAAGEPVSAKVLGFYCWKHSPRNYNPLKHFCALRASGRAVLLSGARWCGDQLVAGFGAALDELERTGPDVELFPEDMPKPISVEESDLQSIHDLVAAGDTPTSVEELVESQFAVTPRDPGYEQVRSAVEKYLRSAADLMWVGWDRWQSARPIPPEVQQLPSVLEPVYLAVEGTGGQKLDQDLEDEGLEGDLAVQIRKPIVARQGTAEAQPDGTVRCEITYWVHQAGLLPTPEEGRAFPRQPEFLVVDTVDADGEVRHHWLNNNLQTLYGLGDWYKKAGLPDSGGTFLMRPLKPGTYALEVLDPKDSSTYIEPERLRDLLELRERVQQAETSTWEIVQEVMRGHSKGLPFAQLYAEVIVVRQSSPRLVASLLSGYHGFYERAGLWHFNERDASKGFKKQKRKYIIKR
;
A
#
# COMPACT_ATOMS: atom_id res chain seq x y z
N MET A 1 19.50 23.92 32.43
CA MET A 1 19.73 24.33 31.02
C MET A 1 18.55 23.84 30.20
N ILE A 2 17.88 24.76 29.50
CA ILE A 2 16.85 24.58 28.46
C ILE A 2 16.05 23.27 28.54
N SER A 3 15.00 23.25 29.35
CA SER A 3 13.90 22.30 29.19
C SER A 3 13.04 22.80 28.03
N THR A 4 13.28 22.26 26.83
CA THR A 4 12.38 22.45 25.69
C THR A 4 11.08 21.72 25.97
N ASN A 5 9.97 22.44 26.07
CA ASN A 5 8.63 21.87 26.02
C ASN A 5 8.47 21.14 24.69
N GLN A 6 8.82 19.85 24.67
CA GLN A 6 8.57 18.98 23.52
C GLN A 6 7.06 18.80 23.37
N THR A 7 6.58 18.86 22.13
CA THR A 7 5.17 18.53 21.89
C THR A 7 4.95 17.03 22.10
N ARG A 8 3.73 16.62 22.46
CA ARG A 8 3.40 15.18 22.64
C ARG A 8 3.77 14.34 21.41
N GLY A 9 3.67 14.91 20.21
CA GLY A 9 4.10 14.25 18.97
C GLY A 9 5.61 14.01 18.92
N GLU A 10 6.43 14.99 19.30
CA GLU A 10 7.91 14.86 19.32
C GLU A 10 8.38 13.78 20.30
N VAL A 11 7.75 13.68 21.47
CA VAL A 11 8.05 12.63 22.46
C VAL A 11 7.78 11.24 21.88
N VAL A 12 6.63 11.04 21.22
CA VAL A 12 6.28 9.77 20.58
C VAL A 12 7.28 9.43 19.48
N THR A 13 7.61 10.38 18.60
CA THR A 13 8.58 10.16 17.52
C THR A 13 9.97 9.81 18.06
N SER A 14 10.45 10.53 19.08
CA SER A 14 11.75 10.24 19.69
C SER A 14 11.79 8.85 20.34
N ALA A 15 10.73 8.47 21.06
CA ALA A 15 10.61 7.15 21.65
C ALA A 15 10.53 6.03 20.60
N ALA A 16 9.79 6.27 19.50
CA ALA A 16 9.67 5.32 18.39
C ALA A 16 11.02 5.11 17.66
N MET A 17 11.74 6.20 17.36
CA MET A 17 13.08 6.11 16.77
C MET A 17 14.06 5.35 17.67
N ARG A 18 14.03 5.64 18.98
CA ARG A 18 14.87 4.93 19.96
C ARG A 18 14.52 3.45 20.03
N HIS A 19 13.24 3.10 19.99
CA HIS A 19 12.80 1.71 19.95
C HIS A 19 13.31 0.97 18.70
N VAL A 20 13.17 1.59 17.52
CA VAL A 20 13.71 1.06 16.26
C VAL A 20 15.23 0.85 16.35
N ALA A 21 15.96 1.82 16.89
CA ALA A 21 17.39 1.72 17.09
C ALA A 21 17.77 0.61 18.09
N ASP A 22 17.02 0.44 19.18
CA ASP A 22 17.23 -0.63 20.17
C ASP A 22 17.03 -2.04 19.57
N LEU A 23 16.00 -2.21 18.72
CA LEU A 23 15.76 -3.45 17.98
C LEU A 23 16.90 -3.73 17.00
N ALA A 24 17.27 -2.74 16.20
CA ALA A 24 18.37 -2.87 15.24
C ALA A 24 19.71 -3.16 15.93
N TYR A 25 20.00 -2.48 17.04
CA TYR A 25 21.21 -2.69 17.83
C TYR A 25 21.29 -4.13 18.36
N THR A 26 20.19 -4.63 18.93
CA THR A 26 20.11 -6.01 19.48
C THR A 26 20.30 -7.07 18.39
N PHE A 27 19.78 -6.80 17.19
CA PHE A 27 20.00 -7.64 16.01
C PHE A 27 21.45 -7.62 15.55
N LEU A 28 22.03 -6.44 15.37
CA LEU A 28 23.41 -6.24 14.91
C LEU A 28 24.44 -6.84 15.88
N LEU A 29 24.17 -6.82 17.19
CA LEU A 29 25.03 -7.47 18.20
C LEU A 29 25.24 -8.97 17.97
N ARG A 30 24.32 -9.64 17.26
CA ARG A 30 24.38 -11.07 16.96
C ARG A 30 25.02 -11.37 15.60
N GLN A 31 25.29 -10.34 14.81
CA GLN A 31 25.83 -10.49 13.46
C GLN A 31 27.36 -10.58 13.49
N PRO A 32 27.97 -11.45 12.66
CA PRO A 32 29.42 -11.62 12.61
C PRO A 32 30.16 -10.44 11.98
N GLY A 33 29.45 -9.53 11.30
CA GLY A 33 30.02 -8.37 10.63
C GLY A 33 28.95 -7.38 10.17
N PRO A 34 29.35 -6.33 9.41
CA PRO A 34 28.44 -5.30 8.94
C PRO A 34 27.28 -5.87 8.11
N THR A 35 26.07 -5.40 8.40
CA THR A 35 24.80 -5.93 7.89
C THR A 35 24.11 -4.93 6.96
N ARG A 36 23.39 -5.43 5.96
CA ARG A 36 22.67 -4.62 4.98
C ARG A 36 21.42 -3.99 5.59
N MET A 37 21.00 -2.83 5.07
CA MET A 37 19.79 -2.14 5.55
C MET A 37 18.54 -3.00 5.39
N GLY A 38 18.36 -3.67 4.24
CA GLY A 38 17.20 -4.53 3.99
C GLY A 38 17.06 -5.68 4.98
N GLU A 39 18.17 -6.26 5.45
CA GLU A 39 18.17 -7.31 6.47
C GLU A 39 17.74 -6.76 7.85
N ILE A 40 18.19 -5.56 8.19
CA ILE A 40 17.80 -4.87 9.43
C ILE A 40 16.32 -4.51 9.37
N LEU A 41 15.86 -3.98 8.24
CA LEU A 41 14.46 -3.65 8.00
C LEU A 41 13.58 -4.89 8.14
N ALA A 42 13.93 -6.00 7.49
CA ALA A 42 13.19 -7.25 7.59
C ALA A 42 13.09 -7.77 9.04
N HIS A 43 14.10 -7.52 9.87
CA HIS A 43 14.05 -7.89 11.29
C HIS A 43 13.21 -6.92 12.13
N VAL A 44 13.44 -5.60 12.00
CA VAL A 44 12.74 -4.58 12.79
C VAL A 44 11.24 -4.56 12.46
N SER A 45 10.88 -4.73 11.19
CA SER A 45 9.49 -4.75 10.72
C SER A 45 8.66 -5.92 11.28
N GLN A 46 9.28 -6.92 11.90
CA GLN A 46 8.57 -7.98 12.63
C GLN A 46 7.98 -7.47 13.95
N SER A 47 8.54 -6.39 14.51
CA SER A 47 8.13 -5.83 15.81
C SER A 47 7.35 -4.53 15.66
N VAL A 48 7.73 -3.67 14.71
CA VAL A 48 7.06 -2.38 14.47
C VAL A 48 7.08 -2.05 12.98
N PRO A 49 5.95 -1.65 12.35
CA PRO A 49 5.95 -1.15 10.98
C PRO A 49 6.90 0.04 10.85
N VAL A 50 7.87 -0.05 9.95
CA VAL A 50 8.86 1.02 9.72
C VAL A 50 9.26 1.01 8.25
N GLY A 51 9.38 2.21 7.66
CA GLY A 51 9.92 2.41 6.32
C GLY A 51 11.44 2.55 6.30
N VAL A 52 12.02 2.57 5.10
CA VAL A 52 13.48 2.62 4.92
C VAL A 52 14.05 3.94 5.45
N LYS A 53 13.37 5.06 5.19
CA LYS A 53 13.85 6.39 5.59
C LYS A 53 13.78 6.57 7.11
N ALA A 54 12.67 6.19 7.73
CA ALA A 54 12.48 6.23 9.18
C ALA A 54 13.47 5.31 9.91
N LEU A 55 13.72 4.11 9.39
CA LEU A 55 14.76 3.22 9.91
C LEU A 55 16.12 3.90 9.85
N LYS A 56 16.53 4.42 8.68
CA LYS A 56 17.83 5.08 8.52
C LYS A 56 18.04 6.25 9.46
N LEU A 57 17.05 7.13 9.58
CA LEU A 57 17.08 8.26 10.51
C LEU A 57 17.31 7.78 11.95
N SER A 58 16.63 6.69 12.33
CA SER A 58 16.79 6.08 13.66
C SER A 58 18.20 5.52 13.88
N LEU A 59 18.77 4.83 12.89
CA LEU A 59 20.13 4.29 12.97
C LEU A 59 21.20 5.39 13.04
N GLN A 60 21.04 6.48 12.27
CA GLN A 60 21.99 7.59 12.26
C GLN A 60 21.94 8.44 13.54
N ALA A 61 20.77 8.53 14.16
CA ALA A 61 20.60 9.27 15.41
C ALA A 61 21.20 8.51 16.60
N ASP A 62 21.42 7.20 16.49
CA ASP A 62 21.90 6.37 17.60
C ASP A 62 23.42 6.19 17.59
N PRO A 63 24.14 6.69 18.62
CA PRO A 63 25.61 6.62 18.67
C PRO A 63 26.14 5.20 18.86
N ARG A 64 25.30 4.23 19.23
CA ARG A 64 25.70 2.82 19.40
C ARG A 64 25.75 2.07 18.07
N ILE A 65 25.32 2.70 16.98
CA ILE A 65 25.28 2.13 15.64
C ILE A 65 26.22 2.92 14.73
N ALA A 66 27.01 2.22 13.93
CA ALA A 66 27.95 2.81 12.98
C ALA A 66 27.66 2.35 11.56
N ALA A 67 27.91 3.25 10.60
CA ALA A 67 27.88 2.94 9.18
C ALA A 67 29.31 2.61 8.67
N GLU A 68 29.48 1.45 8.05
CA GLU A 68 30.72 0.99 7.41
C GLU A 68 30.45 0.60 5.96
N GLU A 69 31.04 1.30 4.99
CA GLU A 69 30.96 0.97 3.55
C GLU A 69 29.55 0.58 3.05
N ARG A 70 28.53 1.37 3.45
CA ARG A 70 27.10 1.19 3.14
C ARG A 70 26.35 0.08 3.90
N ARG A 71 26.98 -0.49 4.92
CA ARG A 71 26.38 -1.43 5.86
C ARG A 71 26.37 -0.84 7.26
N TRP A 72 25.62 -1.47 8.16
CA TRP A 72 25.50 -1.05 9.55
C TRP A 72 26.12 -2.08 10.47
N THR A 73 26.77 -1.61 11.52
CA THR A 73 27.38 -2.45 12.54
C THR A 73 27.21 -1.80 13.90
N VAL A 74 27.50 -2.55 14.96
CA VAL A 74 27.54 -2.01 16.31
C VAL A 74 28.79 -1.16 16.48
N ALA A 75 28.62 0.08 16.90
CA ALA A 75 29.70 0.90 17.41
C ALA A 75 30.17 0.33 18.76
N ILE A 76 31.47 0.17 18.91
CA ILE A 76 32.06 -0.47 20.09
C ILE A 76 32.54 0.58 21.08
N PRO A 77 32.27 0.39 22.38
CA PRO A 77 32.77 1.31 23.39
C PRO A 77 34.30 1.33 23.38
N SER A 78 34.87 2.51 23.63
CA SER A 78 36.31 2.61 23.87
C SER A 78 36.67 1.98 25.22
N LEU A 79 37.30 0.82 25.17
CA LEU A 79 37.74 0.05 26.36
C LEU A 79 39.28 0.00 26.42
N ASP A 80 39.86 0.21 27.60
CA ASP A 80 41.31 0.07 27.82
C ASP A 80 41.62 -1.31 28.44
N SER A 81 42.53 -2.06 27.81
CA SER A 81 42.97 -3.38 28.27
C SER A 81 43.64 -3.38 29.65
N ARG A 82 44.05 -2.21 30.15
CA ARG A 82 44.61 -2.01 31.50
C ARG A 82 43.53 -1.93 32.58
N TRP A 83 42.27 -1.76 32.22
CA TRP A 83 41.18 -1.74 33.20
C TRP A 83 40.89 -3.14 33.76
N PRO A 84 40.44 -3.24 35.01
CA PRO A 84 39.83 -4.46 35.51
C PRO A 84 38.66 -4.89 34.62
N ILE A 85 38.50 -6.19 34.38
CA ILE A 85 37.41 -6.73 33.53
C ILE A 85 36.05 -6.24 34.03
N GLU A 86 35.83 -6.19 35.34
CA GLU A 86 34.59 -5.68 35.95
C GLU A 86 34.26 -4.25 35.48
N ARG A 87 35.24 -3.35 35.48
CA ARG A 87 35.08 -1.98 34.99
C ARG A 87 34.76 -1.95 33.49
N SER A 88 35.39 -2.82 32.71
CA SER A 88 35.13 -2.90 31.27
C SER A 88 33.74 -3.46 30.95
N VAL A 89 33.26 -4.44 31.72
CA VAL A 89 31.88 -4.92 31.64
C VAL A 89 30.89 -3.84 32.03
N HIS A 90 31.17 -3.09 33.10
CA HIS A 90 30.33 -1.96 33.49
C HIS A 90 30.21 -0.92 32.36
N LYS A 91 31.34 -0.51 31.79
CA LYS A 91 31.37 0.44 30.66
C LYS A 91 30.70 -0.09 29.41
N ALA A 92 30.81 -1.39 29.14
CA ALA A 92 30.12 -2.02 28.03
C ALA A 92 28.60 -2.03 28.22
N LEU A 93 28.11 -2.34 29.43
CA LEU A 93 26.68 -2.29 29.75
C LEU A 93 26.13 -0.86 29.73
N GLU A 94 26.89 0.10 30.24
CA GLU A 94 26.58 1.53 30.17
C GLU A 94 26.45 2.00 28.71
N TRP A 95 27.33 1.52 27.83
CA TRP A 95 27.26 1.79 26.39
C TRP A 95 26.07 1.14 25.70
N CYS A 96 25.80 -0.15 25.98
CA CYS A 96 24.61 -0.83 25.45
C CYS A 96 23.32 -0.15 25.91
N ALA A 97 23.33 0.31 27.17
CA ALA A 97 22.20 0.92 27.86
C ALA A 97 20.94 0.03 27.90
N LEU A 98 21.10 -1.28 27.67
CA LEU A 98 20.06 -2.31 27.67
C LEU A 98 20.61 -3.61 28.29
N PRO A 99 19.76 -4.46 28.88
CA PRO A 99 20.18 -5.79 29.28
C PRO A 99 20.56 -6.64 28.06
N VAL A 100 21.76 -7.20 28.06
CA VAL A 100 22.33 -7.96 26.93
C VAL A 100 22.88 -9.31 27.40
N PRO A 101 22.98 -10.32 26.52
CA PRO A 101 23.52 -11.61 26.91
C PRO A 101 25.03 -11.49 27.21
N PRO A 102 25.58 -12.32 28.13
CA PRO A 102 27.02 -12.36 28.42
C PRO A 102 27.89 -12.51 27.17
N ALA A 103 27.40 -13.24 26.17
CA ALA A 103 28.07 -13.42 24.88
C ALA A 103 28.32 -12.12 24.12
N ALA A 104 27.34 -11.19 24.13
CA ALA A 104 27.48 -9.89 23.47
C ALA A 104 28.55 -9.04 24.17
N ILE A 105 28.60 -9.10 25.51
CA ILE A 105 29.62 -8.43 26.31
C ILE A 105 31.00 -9.03 26.02
N GLY A 106 31.12 -10.36 26.02
CA GLY A 106 32.36 -11.06 25.67
C GLY A 106 32.89 -10.68 24.29
N LEU A 107 32.00 -10.54 23.29
CA LEU A 107 32.37 -10.07 21.96
C LEU A 107 32.95 -8.66 21.98
N MET A 108 32.32 -7.72 22.69
CA MET A 108 32.84 -6.34 22.81
C MET A 108 34.19 -6.30 23.50
N LEU A 109 34.37 -7.06 24.58
CA LEU A 109 35.62 -7.13 25.33
C LEU A 109 36.75 -7.82 24.55
N SER A 110 36.42 -8.77 23.67
CA SER A 110 37.42 -9.53 22.88
C SER A 110 38.31 -8.63 22.03
N ARG A 111 37.73 -7.54 21.52
CA ARG A 111 38.42 -6.52 20.72
C ARG A 111 39.41 -5.67 21.52
N ALA A 112 39.20 -5.55 22.84
CA ALA A 112 40.08 -4.78 23.72
C ALA A 112 41.16 -5.65 24.40
N TYR A 113 40.83 -6.88 24.81
CA TYR A 113 41.70 -7.73 25.63
C TYR A 113 42.48 -8.80 24.87
N SER A 114 42.40 -8.84 23.53
CA SER A 114 43.09 -9.83 22.67
C SER A 114 42.86 -11.27 23.11
N ARG A 115 41.63 -11.59 23.53
CA ARG A 115 41.16 -12.94 23.90
C ARG A 115 39.97 -13.29 23.03
N THR A 116 39.66 -14.59 22.92
CA THR A 116 38.51 -15.02 22.12
C THR A 116 37.19 -14.60 22.78
N PRO A 117 36.13 -14.30 21.99
CA PRO A 117 34.81 -13.96 22.51
C PRO A 117 34.27 -15.02 23.48
N GLU A 118 34.47 -16.30 23.20
CA GLU A 118 33.96 -17.42 24.00
C GLU A 118 34.59 -17.42 25.40
N SER A 119 35.92 -17.27 25.46
CA SER A 119 36.65 -17.23 26.73
C SER A 119 36.21 -16.05 27.60
N LEU A 120 36.02 -14.87 27.01
CA LEU A 120 35.56 -13.70 27.75
C LEU A 120 34.10 -13.81 28.15
N SER A 121 33.26 -14.43 27.34
CA SER A 121 31.85 -14.67 27.67
C SER A 121 31.69 -15.52 28.94
N GLU A 122 32.50 -16.57 29.09
CA GLU A 122 32.52 -17.39 30.31
C GLU A 122 32.99 -16.61 31.55
N VAL A 123 34.00 -15.75 31.38
CA VAL A 123 34.49 -14.88 32.45
C VAL A 123 33.42 -13.87 32.86
N VAL A 124 32.75 -13.26 31.89
CA VAL A 124 31.63 -12.33 32.15
C VAL A 124 30.53 -13.04 32.90
N ALA A 125 30.06 -14.20 32.42
CA ALA A 125 28.96 -14.96 33.03
C ALA A 125 29.23 -15.29 34.51
N ARG A 126 30.44 -15.76 34.84
CA ARG A 126 30.81 -16.04 36.24
C ARG A 126 30.89 -14.78 37.09
N MET A 127 31.47 -13.71 36.53
CA MET A 127 31.68 -12.47 37.26
C MET A 127 30.36 -11.77 37.61
N VAL A 128 29.39 -11.76 36.69
CA VAL A 128 28.11 -11.06 36.90
C VAL A 128 27.21 -11.77 37.92
N GLU A 129 27.40 -13.08 38.14
CA GLU A 129 26.69 -13.84 39.19
C GLU A 129 27.20 -13.51 40.59
N GLU A 130 28.50 -13.23 40.75
CA GLU A 130 29.14 -13.02 42.04
C GLU A 130 29.14 -11.55 42.50
N ARG A 131 28.95 -10.60 41.57
CA ARG A 131 29.15 -9.16 41.82
C ARG A 131 27.82 -8.42 41.97
N PRO A 132 27.63 -7.63 43.05
CA PRO A 132 26.38 -6.93 43.31
C PRO A 132 26.11 -5.76 42.33
N SER A 133 27.15 -5.30 41.61
CA SER A 133 27.06 -4.23 40.62
C SER A 133 26.21 -4.59 39.40
N PHE A 134 25.84 -5.86 39.23
CA PHE A 134 25.08 -6.36 38.09
C PHE A 134 23.83 -7.10 38.57
N PHE A 135 22.82 -7.13 37.71
CA PHE A 135 21.67 -8.01 37.87
C PHE A 135 21.51 -8.91 36.64
N ILE A 136 20.90 -10.07 36.86
CA ILE A 136 20.59 -11.03 35.81
C ILE A 136 19.08 -11.18 35.73
N THR A 137 18.52 -10.96 34.54
CA THR A 137 17.09 -11.15 34.28
C THR A 137 16.72 -12.63 34.21
N THR A 138 15.43 -12.95 34.27
CA THR A 138 14.95 -14.34 34.18
C THR A 138 15.29 -15.03 32.86
N ASP A 139 15.50 -14.28 31.79
CA ASP A 139 15.95 -14.74 30.46
C ASP A 139 17.49 -14.74 30.30
N GLY A 140 18.25 -14.54 31.38
CA GLY A 140 19.71 -14.67 31.39
C GLY A 140 20.47 -13.47 30.80
N LEU A 141 19.83 -12.30 30.73
CA LEU A 141 20.47 -11.07 30.28
C LEU A 141 21.04 -10.31 31.46
N VAL A 142 22.13 -9.60 31.23
CA VAL A 142 22.87 -8.88 32.25
C VAL A 142 22.56 -7.39 32.11
N GLY A 143 22.24 -6.74 33.22
CA GLY A 143 22.12 -5.27 33.34
C GLY A 143 22.90 -4.72 34.54
N LEU A 144 22.96 -3.39 34.63
CA LEU A 144 23.61 -2.70 35.76
C LEU A 144 22.63 -2.58 36.94
N ALA A 145 23.09 -2.91 38.15
CA ALA A 145 22.28 -2.75 39.36
C ALA A 145 21.80 -1.29 39.54
N GLU A 146 22.57 -0.31 39.08
CA GLU A 146 22.24 1.12 39.06
C GLU A 146 20.98 1.49 38.25
N TRP A 147 20.49 0.59 37.39
CA TRP A 147 19.21 0.78 36.68
C TRP A 147 18.00 0.44 37.54
N LEU A 148 18.20 -0.30 38.64
CA LEU A 148 17.17 -0.67 39.59
C LEU A 148 17.15 0.32 40.75
N LEU A 149 16.02 0.40 41.45
CA LEU A 149 15.95 1.13 42.70
C LEU A 149 16.77 0.38 43.77
N GLU A 150 17.76 1.05 44.35
CA GLU A 150 18.49 0.59 45.51
C GLU A 150 17.70 0.93 46.78
N VAL A 151 17.34 -0.08 47.57
CA VAL A 151 16.56 0.09 48.81
C VAL A 151 17.50 -0.04 50.01
N THR A 152 18.11 1.09 50.40
CA THR A 152 19.10 1.19 51.49
C THR A 152 18.49 1.57 52.84
N SER A 153 17.33 2.23 52.84
CA SER A 153 16.64 2.79 54.02
C SER A 153 15.12 2.59 53.93
N ASP A 154 14.44 2.74 55.07
CA ASP A 154 12.99 2.86 55.15
C ASP A 154 12.53 4.33 55.03
N ASP A 155 13.47 5.28 55.05
CA ASP A 155 13.22 6.72 54.92
C ASP A 155 13.18 7.14 53.43
N GLU A 156 12.16 7.94 53.06
CA GLU A 156 11.97 8.41 51.69
C GLU A 156 13.10 9.33 51.22
N ASP A 157 13.60 10.21 52.09
CA ASP A 157 14.63 11.19 51.74
C ASP A 157 15.98 10.49 51.48
N ASP A 158 16.30 9.45 52.26
CA ASP A 158 17.49 8.62 52.06
C ASP A 158 17.42 7.87 50.72
N ILE A 159 16.28 7.27 50.39
CA ILE A 159 16.09 6.57 49.11
C ILE A 159 16.22 7.53 47.93
N ILE A 160 15.66 8.74 48.04
CA ILE A 160 15.80 9.76 47.00
C ILE A 160 17.27 10.14 46.84
N PHE A 161 17.99 10.39 47.95
CA PHE A 161 19.40 10.76 47.95
C PHE A 161 20.30 9.70 47.33
N ASP A 162 20.09 8.41 47.63
CA ASP A 162 20.95 7.33 47.15
C ASP A 162 20.70 6.96 45.68
N ASN A 163 19.51 7.26 45.13
CA ASN A 163 19.12 6.78 43.80
C ASN A 163 19.09 7.85 42.70
N PHE A 164 18.87 9.12 43.06
CA PHE A 164 18.55 10.19 42.13
C PHE A 164 19.47 11.40 42.31
N ASP A 165 20.36 11.62 41.35
CA ASP A 165 21.11 12.88 41.24
C ASP A 165 20.18 14.07 40.90
N ASP A 166 19.08 13.78 40.19
CA ASP A 166 18.00 14.72 39.86
C ASP A 166 16.64 14.05 40.09
N SER A 167 15.84 14.62 40.99
CA SER A 167 14.49 14.16 41.34
C SER A 167 13.38 14.81 40.49
N SER A 168 13.73 15.56 39.44
CA SER A 168 12.76 16.24 38.58
C SER A 168 11.71 15.29 37.97
N GLU A 169 12.13 14.12 37.46
CA GLU A 169 11.25 13.10 36.89
C GLU A 169 10.29 12.54 37.96
N LEU A 170 10.77 12.35 39.20
CA LEU A 170 9.93 11.92 40.33
C LEU A 170 8.83 12.95 40.60
N GLU A 171 9.19 14.21 40.78
CA GLU A 171 8.25 15.28 41.14
C GLU A 171 7.22 15.53 40.01
N GLN A 172 7.64 15.45 38.75
CA GLN A 172 6.73 15.59 37.60
C GLN A 172 5.62 14.52 37.60
N LEU A 173 5.97 13.29 37.99
CA LEU A 173 5.03 12.16 38.00
C LEU A 173 4.25 12.01 39.31
N ARG A 174 4.53 12.84 40.32
CA ARG A 174 3.93 12.72 41.67
C ARG A 174 2.42 12.75 41.68
N GLU A 175 1.82 13.69 40.95
CA GLU A 175 0.35 13.78 40.87
C GLU A 175 -0.26 12.60 40.13
N ALA A 176 0.37 12.12 39.06
CA ALA A 176 -0.09 10.96 38.32
C ALA A 176 -0.02 9.71 39.19
N ALA A 177 1.10 9.51 39.89
CA ALA A 177 1.31 8.39 40.78
C ALA A 177 0.32 8.36 41.95
N GLN A 178 -0.11 9.51 42.50
CA GLN A 178 -1.13 9.55 43.55
C GLN A 178 -2.51 9.04 43.12
N ARG A 179 -2.81 9.07 41.82
CA ARG A 179 -4.10 8.63 41.25
C ARG A 179 -4.11 7.13 40.91
N VAL A 180 -2.95 6.51 40.84
CA VAL A 180 -2.76 5.08 40.51
C VAL A 180 -3.03 4.21 41.74
N ASN A 181 -3.63 3.03 41.53
CA ASN A 181 -3.87 2.08 42.61
C ASN A 181 -2.69 1.12 42.84
N TRP A 182 -1.73 1.53 43.67
CA TRP A 182 -0.53 0.73 44.01
C TRP A 182 -0.80 -0.47 44.93
N SER A 183 -1.96 -0.54 45.58
CA SER A 183 -2.22 -1.54 46.63
C SER A 183 -2.46 -2.96 46.11
N ALA A 184 -2.83 -3.10 44.83
CA ALA A 184 -3.21 -4.39 44.25
C ALA A 184 -2.02 -5.11 43.58
N SER A 185 -1.22 -4.40 42.79
CA SER A 185 -0.15 -4.96 41.95
C SER A 185 0.83 -3.88 41.52
N CYS A 186 2.11 -4.05 41.87
CA CYS A 186 3.18 -3.15 41.43
C CYS A 186 3.31 -3.09 39.89
N LEU A 187 3.07 -4.23 39.22
CA LEU A 187 3.12 -4.31 37.76
C LEU A 187 2.00 -3.47 37.13
N ASP A 188 0.76 -3.71 37.53
CA ASP A 188 -0.39 -3.02 36.93
C ASP A 188 -0.38 -1.53 37.24
N ALA A 189 0.02 -1.16 38.46
CA ALA A 189 0.19 0.24 38.85
C ALA A 189 1.29 0.94 38.02
N SER A 190 2.42 0.27 37.78
CA SER A 190 3.48 0.83 36.93
C SER A 190 3.03 1.01 35.48
N LEU A 191 2.25 0.06 34.94
CA LEU A 191 1.67 0.18 33.60
C LEU A 191 0.66 1.34 33.52
N GLU A 192 -0.16 1.53 34.55
CA GLU A 192 -1.07 2.67 34.66
C GLU A 192 -0.32 4.00 34.72
N LEU A 193 0.75 4.08 35.52
CA LEU A 193 1.60 5.26 35.61
C LEU A 193 2.29 5.57 34.28
N LEU A 194 2.81 4.56 33.58
CA LEU A 194 3.43 4.74 32.26
C LEU A 194 2.47 5.33 31.24
N ASN A 195 1.22 4.88 31.25
CA ASN A 195 0.18 5.41 30.37
C ASN A 195 -0.22 6.84 30.75
N ALA A 196 -0.27 7.15 32.03
CA ALA A 196 -0.54 8.51 32.52
C ALA A 196 0.61 9.48 32.21
N ALA A 197 1.86 9.01 32.24
CA ALA A 197 3.05 9.81 31.96
C ALA A 197 3.08 10.27 30.50
N GLY A 198 2.76 9.39 29.56
CA GLY A 198 2.78 9.72 28.13
C GLY A 198 4.20 9.96 27.57
N GLU A 199 5.23 9.57 28.31
CA GLU A 199 6.65 9.64 27.94
C GLU A 199 7.43 8.47 28.55
N PRO A 200 8.65 8.15 28.07
CA PRO A 200 9.44 7.06 28.63
C PRO A 200 9.91 7.35 30.07
N VAL A 201 9.58 6.47 31.02
CA VAL A 201 9.90 6.64 32.46
C VAL A 201 11.02 5.71 32.91
N SER A 202 11.97 6.20 33.71
CA SER A 202 13.06 5.35 34.22
C SER A 202 12.59 4.23 35.15
N ALA A 203 13.25 3.07 35.08
CA ALA A 203 12.94 1.91 35.93
C ALA A 203 13.07 2.23 37.44
N LYS A 204 13.99 3.12 37.82
CA LYS A 204 14.15 3.64 39.18
C LYS A 204 12.91 4.39 39.67
N VAL A 205 12.34 5.29 38.86
CA VAL A 205 11.14 6.04 39.24
C VAL A 205 9.93 5.13 39.43
N LEU A 206 9.70 4.19 38.51
CA LEU A 206 8.64 3.19 38.68
C LEU A 206 8.86 2.37 39.95
N GLY A 207 10.11 1.98 40.20
CA GLY A 207 10.49 1.25 41.40
C GLY A 207 10.26 2.02 42.69
N PHE A 208 10.56 3.32 42.70
CA PHE A 208 10.36 4.20 43.85
C PHE A 208 8.89 4.24 44.27
N TYR A 209 7.97 4.45 43.31
CA TYR A 209 6.54 4.50 43.63
C TYR A 209 5.99 3.14 44.09
N CYS A 210 6.49 2.04 43.53
CA CYS A 210 6.19 0.69 44.02
C CYS A 210 6.70 0.48 45.46
N TRP A 211 7.95 0.85 45.74
CA TRP A 211 8.55 0.75 47.06
C TRP A 211 7.78 1.59 48.08
N LYS A 212 7.48 2.84 47.78
CA LYS A 212 6.78 3.77 48.67
C LYS A 212 5.45 3.23 49.20
N HIS A 213 4.73 2.46 48.38
CA HIS A 213 3.45 1.85 48.77
C HIS A 213 3.59 0.46 49.38
N SER A 214 4.71 -0.23 49.16
CA SER A 214 4.97 -1.57 49.70
C SER A 214 6.44 -1.75 50.13
N PRO A 215 6.95 -0.98 51.12
CA PRO A 215 8.39 -0.90 51.39
C PRO A 215 9.02 -2.24 51.75
N ARG A 216 8.28 -3.06 52.52
CA ARG A 216 8.75 -4.36 53.04
C ARG A 216 8.69 -5.51 52.03
N ASN A 217 7.89 -5.38 50.96
CA ASN A 217 7.64 -6.46 50.01
C ASN A 217 8.17 -6.15 48.60
N TYR A 218 8.63 -4.93 48.35
CA TYR A 218 9.15 -4.54 47.05
C TYR A 218 10.49 -5.23 46.75
N ASN A 219 10.59 -5.82 45.56
CA ASN A 219 11.83 -6.41 45.05
C ASN A 219 12.11 -5.82 43.66
N PRO A 220 13.18 -5.00 43.51
CA PRO A 220 13.47 -4.30 42.27
C PRO A 220 13.66 -5.22 41.06
N LEU A 221 14.41 -6.32 41.22
CA LEU A 221 14.69 -7.26 40.13
C LEU A 221 13.42 -7.99 39.68
N LYS A 222 12.60 -8.48 40.63
CA LYS A 222 11.33 -9.13 40.30
C LYS A 222 10.40 -8.17 39.57
N HIS A 223 10.35 -6.92 39.98
CA HIS A 223 9.53 -5.89 39.33
C HIS A 223 10.00 -5.61 37.90
N PHE A 224 11.31 -5.40 37.70
CA PHE A 224 11.89 -5.19 36.38
C PHE A 224 11.61 -6.37 35.43
N CYS A 225 11.81 -7.61 35.91
CA CYS A 225 11.53 -8.80 35.11
C CYS A 225 10.03 -8.97 34.82
N ALA A 226 9.15 -8.61 35.76
CA ALA A 226 7.70 -8.66 35.56
C ALA A 226 7.23 -7.66 34.48
N LEU A 227 7.77 -6.44 34.46
CA LEU A 227 7.50 -5.46 33.40
C LEU A 227 7.92 -6.01 32.03
N ARG A 228 9.14 -6.55 31.94
CA ARG A 228 9.68 -7.15 30.70
C ARG A 228 8.83 -8.31 30.19
N ALA A 229 8.43 -9.21 31.09
CA ALA A 229 7.66 -10.40 30.74
C ALA A 229 6.19 -10.11 30.41
N SER A 230 5.66 -8.93 30.79
CA SER A 230 4.25 -8.60 30.59
C SER A 230 3.84 -8.44 29.13
N GLY A 231 4.77 -8.07 28.25
CA GLY A 231 4.48 -7.67 26.87
C GLY A 231 3.64 -6.39 26.72
N ARG A 232 3.31 -5.72 27.84
CA ARG A 232 2.49 -4.50 27.89
C ARG A 232 3.32 -3.22 28.08
N ALA A 233 4.63 -3.37 28.19
CA ALA A 233 5.59 -2.27 28.24
C ALA A 233 6.81 -2.60 27.40
N VAL A 234 7.38 -1.57 26.78
CA VAL A 234 8.59 -1.67 25.97
C VAL A 234 9.75 -1.04 26.71
N LEU A 235 10.86 -1.77 26.83
CA LEU A 235 12.10 -1.27 27.39
C LEU A 235 12.89 -0.56 26.29
N LEU A 236 13.22 0.70 26.53
CA LEU A 236 14.15 1.49 25.74
C LEU A 236 15.52 1.55 26.42
N SER A 237 16.54 1.88 25.63
CA SER A 237 17.87 2.15 26.16
C SER A 237 17.86 3.23 27.25
N GLY A 238 18.78 3.11 28.20
CA GLY A 238 18.82 3.92 29.42
C GLY A 238 17.88 3.41 30.52
N ALA A 239 17.46 2.15 30.44
CA ALA A 239 16.51 1.53 31.36
C ALA A 239 15.20 2.31 31.53
N ARG A 240 14.66 2.84 30.42
CA ARG A 240 13.40 3.59 30.41
C ARG A 240 12.28 2.75 29.81
N TRP A 241 11.10 2.81 30.39
CA TRP A 241 9.93 2.03 30.00
C TRP A 241 8.90 2.91 29.29
N CYS A 242 8.25 2.36 28.27
CA CYS A 242 7.09 2.95 27.61
C CYS A 242 5.85 2.10 27.87
N GLY A 243 4.73 2.76 28.19
CA GLY A 243 3.42 2.11 28.30
C GLY A 243 2.79 1.82 26.94
N ASP A 244 1.79 0.94 26.93
CA ASP A 244 1.09 0.50 25.71
C ASP A 244 0.46 1.66 24.92
N GLN A 245 -0.04 2.71 25.58
CA GLN A 245 -0.61 3.89 24.91
C GLN A 245 0.42 4.67 24.11
N LEU A 246 1.65 4.78 24.61
CA LEU A 246 2.73 5.45 23.88
C LEU A 246 3.21 4.60 22.71
N VAL A 247 3.35 3.29 22.94
CA VAL A 247 3.78 2.31 21.94
C VAL A 247 2.77 2.20 20.79
N ALA A 248 1.48 2.31 21.06
CA ALA A 248 0.44 2.33 20.03
C ALA A 248 0.60 3.48 19.03
N GLY A 249 1.28 4.57 19.42
CA GLY A 249 1.59 5.71 18.55
C GLY A 249 2.84 5.52 17.68
N PHE A 250 3.67 4.49 17.90
CA PHE A 250 4.95 4.35 17.22
C PHE A 250 4.81 4.19 15.70
N GLY A 251 3.89 3.34 15.22
CA GLY A 251 3.67 3.14 13.79
C GLY A 251 3.32 4.45 13.08
N ALA A 252 2.32 5.18 13.59
CA ALA A 252 1.91 6.46 13.02
C ALA A 252 3.03 7.52 13.05
N ALA A 253 3.85 7.54 14.11
CA ALA A 253 4.97 8.45 14.21
C ALA A 253 6.11 8.11 13.24
N LEU A 254 6.36 6.82 12.99
CA LEU A 254 7.35 6.35 12.01
C LEU A 254 6.85 6.58 10.57
N ASP A 255 5.57 6.36 10.30
CA ASP A 255 4.95 6.66 9.00
C ASP A 255 5.01 8.15 8.67
N GLU A 256 4.72 9.01 9.65
CA GLU A 256 4.88 10.46 9.48
C GLU A 256 6.35 10.83 9.27
N LEU A 257 7.28 10.21 10.02
CA LEU A 257 8.72 10.43 9.83
C LEU A 257 9.19 9.98 8.44
N GLU A 258 8.65 8.90 7.89
CA GLU A 258 8.91 8.46 6.51
C GLU A 258 8.48 9.55 5.51
N ARG A 259 7.28 10.10 5.71
CA ARG A 259 6.67 11.09 4.82
C ARG A 259 7.30 12.48 4.91
N THR A 260 7.60 12.95 6.11
CA THR A 260 8.01 14.36 6.37
C THR A 260 9.41 14.52 6.93
N GLY A 261 10.09 13.44 7.29
CA GLY A 261 11.46 13.48 7.80
C GLY A 261 12.40 14.15 6.79
N PRO A 262 13.56 14.67 7.24
CA PRO A 262 14.53 15.25 6.33
C PRO A 262 14.97 14.20 5.31
N ASP A 263 15.09 14.60 4.05
CA ASP A 263 15.65 13.74 3.03
C ASP A 263 17.14 13.56 3.35
N VAL A 264 17.49 12.34 3.76
CA VAL A 264 18.87 12.01 4.05
C VAL A 264 19.42 11.28 2.85
N GLU A 265 20.41 11.87 2.17
CA GLU A 265 21.21 11.17 1.17
C GLU A 265 21.64 9.82 1.72
N LEU A 266 21.33 8.75 0.99
CA LEU A 266 21.62 7.40 1.45
C LEU A 266 23.12 7.19 1.66
N PHE A 267 23.94 7.97 0.95
CA PHE A 267 25.40 8.08 1.11
C PHE A 267 25.87 9.51 0.80
N PRO A 268 26.89 10.05 1.49
CA PRO A 268 27.47 11.35 1.14
C PRO A 268 27.96 11.40 -0.31
N GLU A 269 27.81 12.55 -0.99
CA GLU A 269 28.32 12.82 -2.35
C GLU A 269 29.80 12.43 -2.56
N ASP A 270 30.60 12.39 -1.49
CA ASP A 270 32.03 12.05 -1.49
C ASP A 270 32.36 10.55 -1.65
N MET A 271 31.39 9.65 -1.85
CA MET A 271 31.66 8.26 -2.29
C MET A 271 31.41 8.05 -3.79
N PRO A 272 32.36 8.41 -4.67
CA PRO A 272 32.37 7.93 -6.05
C PRO A 272 32.89 6.49 -6.05
N LYS A 273 32.07 5.54 -5.61
CA LYS A 273 32.21 4.15 -6.02
C LYS A 273 30.97 3.80 -6.84
N PRO A 274 31.12 3.34 -8.11
CA PRO A 274 30.00 2.73 -8.82
C PRO A 274 29.40 1.66 -7.92
N ILE A 275 28.07 1.66 -7.76
CA ILE A 275 27.39 0.60 -7.03
C ILE A 275 27.65 -0.68 -7.81
N SER A 276 28.51 -1.55 -7.26
CA SER A 276 28.74 -2.85 -7.85
C SER A 276 27.48 -3.67 -7.64
N VAL A 277 26.83 -4.04 -8.73
CA VAL A 277 25.70 -4.95 -8.71
C VAL A 277 26.28 -6.35 -8.86
N GLU A 278 26.38 -7.07 -7.74
CA GLU A 278 26.90 -8.43 -7.74
C GLU A 278 25.82 -9.42 -8.20
N GLU A 279 26.23 -10.58 -8.73
CA GLU A 279 25.30 -11.62 -9.16
C GLU A 279 24.41 -12.12 -8.02
N SER A 280 24.94 -12.18 -6.79
CA SER A 280 24.17 -12.52 -5.60
C SER A 280 23.07 -11.52 -5.27
N ASP A 281 23.25 -10.23 -5.60
CA ASP A 281 22.22 -9.21 -5.37
C ASP A 281 21.07 -9.36 -6.37
N LEU A 282 21.40 -9.66 -7.63
CA LEU A 282 20.43 -9.95 -8.67
C LEU A 282 19.63 -11.22 -8.37
N GLN A 283 20.28 -12.27 -7.85
CA GLN A 283 19.58 -13.48 -7.42
C GLN A 283 18.65 -13.22 -6.22
N SER A 284 19.04 -12.37 -5.27
CA SER A 284 18.17 -12.01 -4.15
C SER A 284 16.91 -11.28 -4.62
N ILE A 285 17.05 -10.36 -5.60
CA ILE A 285 15.92 -9.69 -6.24
C ILE A 285 15.05 -10.69 -7.02
N HIS A 286 15.67 -11.63 -7.74
CA HIS A 286 14.96 -12.70 -8.44
C HIS A 286 14.06 -13.47 -7.47
N ASP A 287 14.63 -13.96 -6.37
CA ASP A 287 13.93 -14.77 -5.38
C ASP A 287 12.77 -13.99 -4.75
N LEU A 288 12.97 -12.69 -4.50
CA LEU A 288 11.92 -11.80 -3.95
C LEU A 288 10.73 -11.66 -4.91
N VAL A 289 10.99 -11.42 -6.20
CA VAL A 289 9.93 -11.30 -7.21
C VAL A 289 9.28 -12.67 -7.49
N ALA A 290 10.06 -13.75 -7.50
CA ALA A 290 9.59 -15.10 -7.75
C ALA A 290 8.69 -15.62 -6.61
N ALA A 291 9.04 -15.31 -5.36
CA ALA A 291 8.25 -15.68 -4.18
C ALA A 291 7.03 -14.76 -3.96
N GLY A 292 7.05 -13.55 -4.52
CA GLY A 292 5.97 -12.57 -4.39
C GLY A 292 4.67 -12.98 -5.09
N ASP A 293 3.55 -12.73 -4.42
CA ASP A 293 2.20 -12.90 -4.98
C ASP A 293 1.67 -11.67 -5.71
N THR A 294 2.29 -10.51 -5.49
CA THR A 294 1.88 -9.22 -6.05
C THR A 294 3.00 -8.62 -6.89
N PRO A 295 2.68 -7.85 -7.94
CA PRO A 295 3.73 -7.20 -8.72
C PRO A 295 4.45 -6.09 -7.96
N THR A 296 5.77 -6.12 -8.01
CA THR A 296 6.68 -5.20 -7.28
C THR A 296 7.37 -4.27 -8.27
N SER A 297 7.54 -2.98 -7.93
CA SER A 297 8.22 -2.02 -8.81
C SER A 297 9.75 -2.18 -8.75
N VAL A 298 10.46 -1.85 -9.82
CA VAL A 298 11.93 -1.83 -9.80
C VAL A 298 12.45 -0.84 -8.77
N GLU A 299 11.78 0.30 -8.60
CA GLU A 299 12.11 1.27 -7.54
C GLU A 299 12.10 0.60 -6.15
N GLU A 300 11.03 -0.10 -5.79
CA GLU A 300 10.92 -0.82 -4.51
C GLU A 300 12.00 -1.92 -4.36
N LEU A 301 12.34 -2.63 -5.45
CA LEU A 301 13.38 -3.66 -5.47
C LEU A 301 14.79 -3.07 -5.27
N VAL A 302 15.07 -1.94 -5.93
CA VAL A 302 16.36 -1.26 -5.85
C VAL A 302 16.55 -0.62 -4.48
N GLU A 303 15.53 0.05 -3.96
CA GLU A 303 15.56 0.66 -2.63
C GLU A 303 15.72 -0.38 -1.53
N SER A 304 14.99 -1.49 -1.61
CA SER A 304 15.08 -2.56 -0.61
C SER A 304 16.44 -3.27 -0.63
N GLN A 305 16.98 -3.58 -1.81
CA GLN A 305 18.22 -4.36 -1.94
C GLN A 305 19.49 -3.51 -1.75
N PHE A 306 19.50 -2.29 -2.30
CA PHE A 306 20.71 -1.46 -2.39
C PHE A 306 20.64 -0.21 -1.52
N ALA A 307 19.48 0.08 -0.90
CA ALA A 307 19.26 1.30 -0.12
C ALA A 307 19.64 2.55 -0.93
N VAL A 308 19.19 2.61 -2.20
CA VAL A 308 19.34 3.77 -3.08
C VAL A 308 18.01 4.11 -3.72
N THR A 309 17.69 5.40 -3.73
CA THR A 309 16.47 6.01 -4.26
C THR A 309 16.74 6.68 -5.60
N PRO A 310 15.71 7.07 -6.38
CA PRO A 310 15.88 7.79 -7.65
C PRO A 310 16.71 9.08 -7.58
N ARG A 311 16.94 9.62 -6.38
CA ARG A 311 17.73 10.84 -6.16
C ARG A 311 19.21 10.57 -5.93
N ASP A 312 19.60 9.33 -5.63
CA ASP A 312 20.98 9.01 -5.29
C ASP A 312 21.87 8.85 -6.54
N PRO A 313 23.11 9.36 -6.50
CA PRO A 313 24.09 9.11 -7.56
C PRO A 313 24.31 7.60 -7.78
N GLY A 314 24.10 7.14 -9.01
CA GLY A 314 24.25 5.73 -9.40
C GLY A 314 22.97 4.90 -9.35
N TYR A 315 21.84 5.44 -8.89
CA TYR A 315 20.54 4.75 -8.93
C TYR A 315 20.21 4.23 -10.33
N GLU A 316 20.32 5.07 -11.37
CA GLU A 316 20.01 4.67 -12.74
C GLU A 316 20.90 3.54 -13.25
N GLN A 317 22.16 3.46 -12.79
CA GLN A 317 23.04 2.35 -13.12
C GLN A 317 22.55 1.04 -12.51
N VAL A 318 22.16 1.06 -11.23
CA VAL A 318 21.63 -0.11 -10.50
C VAL A 318 20.30 -0.53 -11.08
N ARG A 319 19.36 0.41 -11.22
CA ARG A 319 18.05 0.22 -11.82
C ARG A 319 18.18 -0.43 -13.20
N SER A 320 19.05 0.09 -14.06
CA SER A 320 19.28 -0.48 -15.40
C SER A 320 19.85 -1.91 -15.34
N ALA A 321 20.75 -2.20 -14.39
CA ALA A 321 21.28 -3.56 -14.21
C ALA A 321 20.19 -4.54 -13.74
N VAL A 322 19.36 -4.13 -12.77
CA VAL A 322 18.21 -4.91 -12.27
C VAL A 322 17.19 -5.14 -13.38
N GLU A 323 16.76 -4.10 -14.09
CA GLU A 323 15.82 -4.24 -15.22
C GLU A 323 16.36 -5.18 -16.31
N LYS A 324 17.65 -5.08 -16.64
CA LYS A 324 18.29 -5.94 -17.64
C LYS A 324 18.28 -7.40 -17.20
N TYR A 325 18.57 -7.66 -15.92
CA TYR A 325 18.56 -9.01 -15.37
C TYR A 325 17.14 -9.59 -15.34
N LEU A 326 16.16 -8.83 -14.82
CA LEU A 326 14.76 -9.25 -14.78
C LEU A 326 14.21 -9.57 -16.19
N ARG A 327 14.58 -8.78 -17.21
CA ARG A 327 14.23 -9.05 -18.62
C ARG A 327 14.83 -10.36 -19.16
N SER A 328 15.92 -10.84 -18.59
CA SER A 328 16.57 -12.09 -19.01
C SER A 328 16.03 -13.33 -18.28
N ALA A 329 15.31 -13.16 -17.17
CA ALA A 329 14.73 -14.24 -16.39
C ALA A 329 13.42 -14.72 -17.04
N ALA A 330 13.37 -15.99 -17.47
CA ALA A 330 12.24 -16.56 -18.20
C ALA A 330 11.03 -16.88 -17.30
N ASP A 331 11.26 -17.02 -16.01
CA ASP A 331 10.28 -17.32 -14.96
C ASP A 331 9.73 -16.06 -14.28
N LEU A 332 10.15 -14.88 -14.73
CA LEU A 332 9.60 -13.60 -14.33
C LEU A 332 8.90 -12.93 -15.53
N MET A 333 7.91 -12.11 -15.26
CA MET A 333 7.21 -11.33 -16.28
C MET A 333 7.14 -9.86 -15.92
N TRP A 334 7.44 -9.02 -16.90
CA TRP A 334 7.13 -7.59 -16.86
C TRP A 334 5.63 -7.42 -17.04
N VAL A 335 4.98 -6.63 -16.19
CA VAL A 335 3.52 -6.43 -16.20
C VAL A 335 3.12 -4.96 -16.32
N GLY A 336 3.98 -4.16 -16.95
CA GLY A 336 3.74 -2.75 -17.22
C GLY A 336 4.50 -1.83 -16.28
N TRP A 337 4.58 -0.55 -16.65
CA TRP A 337 5.39 0.45 -15.94
C TRP A 337 6.80 -0.09 -15.66
N ASP A 338 7.23 -0.11 -14.41
CA ASP A 338 8.45 -0.74 -13.92
C ASP A 338 8.14 -1.94 -13.02
N ARG A 339 6.99 -2.60 -13.19
CA ARG A 339 6.52 -3.66 -12.28
C ARG A 339 6.78 -5.06 -12.80
N TRP A 340 7.18 -5.93 -11.89
CA TRP A 340 7.56 -7.32 -12.18
C TRP A 340 6.87 -8.28 -11.22
N GLN A 341 6.55 -9.47 -11.71
CA GLN A 341 6.01 -10.56 -10.90
C GLN A 341 6.52 -11.92 -11.41
N SER A 342 6.28 -12.97 -10.63
CA SER A 342 6.46 -14.35 -11.09
C SER A 342 5.65 -14.63 -12.37
N ALA A 343 6.25 -15.36 -13.31
CA ALA A 343 5.60 -15.71 -14.56
C ALA A 343 4.45 -16.70 -14.29
N ARG A 344 3.22 -16.22 -14.45
CA ARG A 344 2.00 -17.02 -14.30
C ARG A 344 1.26 -17.13 -15.64
N PRO A 345 0.55 -18.24 -15.89
CA PRO A 345 -0.31 -18.33 -17.07
C PRO A 345 -1.34 -17.19 -17.06
N ILE A 346 -1.44 -16.46 -18.18
CA ILE A 346 -2.47 -15.42 -18.35
C ILE A 346 -3.85 -16.09 -18.43
N PRO A 347 -4.84 -15.66 -17.63
CA PRO A 347 -6.17 -16.28 -17.65
C PRO A 347 -6.78 -16.28 -19.05
N PRO A 348 -7.42 -17.39 -19.50
CA PRO A 348 -8.00 -17.49 -20.83
C PRO A 348 -9.01 -16.39 -21.13
N GLU A 349 -9.80 -15.96 -20.13
CA GLU A 349 -10.80 -14.90 -20.30
C GLU A 349 -10.19 -13.52 -20.66
N VAL A 350 -8.92 -13.28 -20.38
CA VAL A 350 -8.22 -12.02 -20.69
C VAL A 350 -7.74 -12.00 -22.15
N GLN A 351 -7.64 -13.17 -22.79
CA GLN A 351 -7.07 -13.30 -24.13
C GLN A 351 -8.10 -13.02 -25.24
N GLN A 352 -9.39 -12.98 -24.93
CA GLN A 352 -10.46 -12.79 -25.90
C GLN A 352 -11.59 -11.95 -25.31
N LEU A 353 -12.26 -11.15 -26.15
CA LEU A 353 -13.47 -10.47 -25.73
C LEU A 353 -14.62 -11.47 -25.53
N PRO A 354 -15.44 -11.32 -24.48
CA PRO A 354 -16.61 -12.15 -24.29
C PRO A 354 -17.60 -12.05 -25.47
N SER A 355 -18.14 -13.19 -25.89
CA SER A 355 -19.10 -13.28 -27.01
C SER A 355 -20.38 -12.47 -26.77
N VAL A 356 -20.71 -12.14 -25.52
CA VAL A 356 -21.85 -11.28 -25.19
C VAL A 356 -21.72 -9.85 -25.76
N LEU A 357 -20.50 -9.41 -26.07
CA LEU A 357 -20.25 -8.12 -26.72
C LEU A 357 -20.34 -8.18 -28.26
N GLU A 358 -20.42 -9.38 -28.85
CA GLU A 358 -20.48 -9.55 -30.30
C GLU A 358 -21.85 -9.14 -30.85
N PRO A 359 -21.91 -8.30 -31.91
CA PRO A 359 -23.17 -7.93 -32.52
C PRO A 359 -23.93 -9.12 -33.13
N VAL A 360 -25.21 -9.22 -32.82
CA VAL A 360 -26.16 -10.17 -33.39
C VAL A 360 -26.71 -9.60 -34.70
N TYR A 361 -26.51 -10.33 -35.81
CA TYR A 361 -27.06 -9.97 -37.12
C TYR A 361 -28.18 -10.94 -37.49
N LEU A 362 -29.38 -10.41 -37.74
CA LEU A 362 -30.52 -11.19 -38.23
C LEU A 362 -30.90 -10.75 -39.64
N ALA A 363 -31.19 -11.72 -40.50
CA ALA A 363 -31.70 -11.47 -41.85
C ALA A 363 -33.23 -11.47 -41.84
N VAL A 364 -33.83 -10.41 -41.28
CA VAL A 364 -35.30 -10.25 -41.24
C VAL A 364 -35.76 -9.51 -42.50
N GLU A 365 -36.73 -10.09 -43.20
CA GLU A 365 -37.36 -9.49 -44.38
C GLU A 365 -38.74 -8.94 -44.05
N GLY A 366 -39.01 -7.72 -44.52
CA GLY A 366 -40.33 -7.11 -44.43
C GLY A 366 -41.21 -7.46 -45.61
N THR A 367 -42.42 -6.90 -45.62
CA THR A 367 -43.40 -7.08 -46.69
C THR A 367 -42.79 -6.68 -48.05
N GLY A 368 -42.74 -7.63 -48.99
CA GLY A 368 -42.15 -7.43 -50.32
C GLY A 368 -40.66 -7.80 -50.45
N GLY A 369 -40.10 -8.56 -49.51
CA GLY A 369 -38.74 -9.13 -49.61
C GLY A 369 -37.62 -8.12 -49.36
N GLN A 370 -37.94 -6.95 -48.80
CA GLN A 370 -36.94 -5.97 -48.42
C GLN A 370 -36.34 -6.33 -47.06
N LYS A 371 -35.02 -6.50 -46.99
CA LYS A 371 -34.30 -6.63 -45.71
C LYS A 371 -34.56 -5.42 -44.81
N LEU A 372 -34.98 -5.64 -43.57
CA LEU A 372 -35.28 -4.55 -42.65
C LEU A 372 -34.02 -3.96 -42.04
N ASP A 373 -33.08 -4.83 -41.65
CA ASP A 373 -31.80 -4.46 -41.06
C ASP A 373 -30.73 -4.35 -42.16
N GLN A 374 -30.31 -3.12 -42.46
CA GLN A 374 -29.33 -2.82 -43.51
C GLN A 374 -28.33 -1.76 -43.04
N ASP A 375 -27.05 -2.03 -43.26
CA ASP A 375 -25.99 -1.07 -43.00
C ASP A 375 -25.84 -0.07 -44.15
N LEU A 376 -25.53 1.17 -43.81
CA LEU A 376 -25.18 2.24 -44.73
C LEU A 376 -23.69 2.59 -44.62
N GLU A 377 -23.11 2.99 -45.74
CA GLU A 377 -21.82 3.68 -45.83
C GLU A 377 -21.87 5.04 -45.10
N ASP A 378 -20.72 5.62 -44.77
CA ASP A 378 -20.64 6.86 -43.98
C ASP A 378 -21.35 8.03 -44.67
N GLU A 379 -21.26 8.13 -46.00
CA GLU A 379 -21.97 9.13 -46.82
C GLU A 379 -23.49 8.94 -46.80
N GLY A 380 -23.96 7.75 -46.42
CA GLY A 380 -25.36 7.42 -46.26
C GLY A 380 -25.93 7.83 -44.91
N LEU A 381 -25.10 8.10 -43.90
CA LEU A 381 -25.54 8.47 -42.56
C LEU A 381 -26.00 9.94 -42.49
N GLU A 382 -26.99 10.24 -41.66
CA GLU A 382 -27.50 11.60 -41.44
C GLU A 382 -26.77 12.29 -40.26
N GLY A 383 -26.67 13.62 -40.33
CA GLY A 383 -26.06 14.44 -39.27
C GLY A 383 -24.58 14.11 -39.03
N ASP A 384 -24.22 14.03 -37.75
CA ASP A 384 -22.87 13.68 -37.29
C ASP A 384 -22.74 12.18 -36.92
N LEU A 385 -23.71 11.33 -37.30
CA LEU A 385 -23.73 9.92 -36.93
C LEU A 385 -22.45 9.17 -37.30
N ALA A 386 -21.83 9.49 -38.44
CA ALA A 386 -20.56 8.89 -38.87
C ALA A 386 -19.41 9.16 -37.86
N VAL A 387 -19.46 10.29 -37.14
CA VAL A 387 -18.54 10.61 -36.04
C VAL A 387 -19.01 9.95 -34.75
N GLN A 388 -20.30 9.99 -34.45
CA GLN A 388 -20.84 9.44 -33.21
C GLN A 388 -20.60 7.93 -33.05
N ILE A 389 -20.75 7.14 -34.12
CA ILE A 389 -20.52 5.69 -34.09
C ILE A 389 -19.07 5.30 -33.78
N ARG A 390 -18.13 6.24 -33.91
CA ARG A 390 -16.70 6.03 -33.62
C ARG A 390 -16.31 6.49 -32.21
N LYS A 391 -17.20 7.19 -31.49
CA LYS A 391 -16.94 7.59 -30.10
C LYS A 391 -16.74 6.32 -29.24
N PRO A 392 -15.73 6.26 -28.37
CA PRO A 392 -15.43 5.04 -27.59
C PRO A 392 -16.63 4.49 -26.82
N ILE A 393 -17.40 5.37 -26.15
CA ILE A 393 -18.60 4.99 -25.40
C ILE A 393 -19.65 4.25 -26.25
N VAL A 394 -19.70 4.51 -27.56
CA VAL A 394 -20.59 3.83 -28.51
C VAL A 394 -19.89 2.64 -29.17
N ALA A 395 -18.70 2.84 -29.74
CA ALA A 395 -17.99 1.81 -30.50
C ALA A 395 -17.57 0.61 -29.64
N ARG A 396 -17.24 0.88 -28.37
CA ARG A 396 -16.66 -0.09 -27.44
C ARG A 396 -17.49 -0.27 -26.18
N GLN A 397 -18.67 0.39 -26.09
CA GLN A 397 -19.60 0.29 -24.97
C GLN A 397 -19.04 0.77 -23.63
N GLY A 398 -18.00 1.61 -23.69
CA GLY A 398 -17.36 2.19 -22.54
C GLY A 398 -16.22 3.12 -22.96
N THR A 399 -15.75 3.93 -22.02
CA THR A 399 -14.63 4.83 -22.23
C THR A 399 -13.84 5.01 -20.95
N ALA A 400 -12.55 5.29 -21.10
CA ALA A 400 -11.63 5.68 -20.05
C ALA A 400 -10.82 6.86 -20.57
N GLU A 401 -11.22 8.08 -20.19
CA GLU A 401 -10.65 9.32 -20.69
C GLU A 401 -9.66 9.92 -19.69
N ALA A 402 -8.39 9.98 -20.08
CA ALA A 402 -7.34 10.58 -19.25
C ALA A 402 -7.50 12.10 -19.16
N GLN A 403 -7.52 12.61 -17.94
CA GLN A 403 -7.60 14.01 -17.60
C GLN A 403 -6.18 14.63 -17.47
N PRO A 404 -6.05 15.98 -17.53
CA PRO A 404 -4.74 16.64 -17.43
C PRO A 404 -3.99 16.40 -16.12
N ASP A 405 -4.69 16.10 -15.02
CA ASP A 405 -4.15 15.79 -13.70
C ASP A 405 -3.70 14.32 -13.55
N GLY A 406 -3.83 13.51 -14.61
CA GLY A 406 -3.52 12.08 -14.61
C GLY A 406 -4.67 11.19 -14.15
N THR A 407 -5.78 11.76 -13.65
CA THR A 407 -6.99 11.00 -13.32
C THR A 407 -7.62 10.44 -14.60
N VAL A 408 -8.25 9.27 -14.54
CA VAL A 408 -8.99 8.70 -15.68
C VAL A 408 -10.47 8.72 -15.37
N ARG A 409 -11.28 9.40 -16.19
CA ARG A 409 -12.73 9.37 -16.10
C ARG A 409 -13.28 8.21 -16.91
N CYS A 410 -13.99 7.31 -16.26
CA CYS A 410 -14.53 6.10 -16.85
C CYS A 410 -16.06 6.16 -16.92
N GLU A 411 -16.62 5.69 -18.03
CA GLU A 411 -18.07 5.50 -18.21
C GLU A 411 -18.30 4.17 -18.93
N ILE A 412 -19.24 3.35 -18.45
CA ILE A 412 -19.55 2.01 -18.99
C ILE A 412 -21.05 1.82 -19.25
N THR A 413 -21.39 1.04 -20.27
CA THR A 413 -22.77 0.65 -20.56
C THR A 413 -23.10 -0.75 -20.06
N TYR A 414 -24.37 -1.14 -20.21
CA TYR A 414 -24.93 -2.41 -19.73
C TYR A 414 -24.04 -3.64 -19.89
N TRP A 415 -23.62 -3.97 -21.11
CA TRP A 415 -22.92 -5.25 -21.33
C TRP A 415 -21.50 -5.29 -20.82
N VAL A 416 -20.81 -4.15 -20.85
CA VAL A 416 -19.47 -3.98 -20.30
C VAL A 416 -19.52 -4.07 -18.78
N HIS A 417 -20.54 -3.50 -18.15
CA HIS A 417 -20.83 -3.68 -16.73
C HIS A 417 -21.07 -5.15 -16.38
N GLN A 418 -21.99 -5.83 -17.09
CA GLN A 418 -22.30 -7.25 -16.84
C GLN A 418 -21.08 -8.16 -17.03
N ALA A 419 -20.21 -7.84 -17.99
CA ALA A 419 -18.99 -8.60 -18.25
C ALA A 419 -17.82 -8.24 -17.31
N GLY A 420 -17.95 -7.18 -16.49
CA GLY A 420 -16.88 -6.73 -15.60
C GLY A 420 -15.65 -6.19 -16.32
N LEU A 421 -15.87 -5.48 -17.42
CA LEU A 421 -14.81 -4.98 -18.32
C LEU A 421 -14.74 -3.45 -18.30
N LEU A 422 -13.59 -2.90 -18.71
CA LEU A 422 -13.44 -1.48 -19.01
C LEU A 422 -12.63 -1.31 -20.31
N PRO A 423 -13.23 -0.77 -21.38
CA PRO A 423 -12.51 -0.37 -22.58
C PRO A 423 -11.53 0.77 -22.29
N THR A 424 -10.26 0.60 -22.65
CA THR A 424 -9.20 1.59 -22.46
C THR A 424 -8.84 2.29 -23.77
N PRO A 425 -8.42 3.57 -23.77
CA PRO A 425 -8.20 4.33 -24.99
C PRO A 425 -7.01 3.81 -25.80
N GLU A 426 -7.02 4.07 -27.11
CA GLU A 426 -5.89 3.69 -27.98
C GLU A 426 -4.62 4.51 -27.67
N GLU A 427 -4.77 5.78 -27.27
CA GLU A 427 -3.68 6.70 -26.99
C GLU A 427 -3.31 6.73 -25.49
N GLY A 428 -2.07 6.36 -25.19
CA GLY A 428 -1.63 5.95 -23.85
C GLY A 428 -1.06 7.07 -22.99
N ARG A 429 -1.93 7.85 -22.33
CA ARG A 429 -1.52 8.64 -21.15
C ARG A 429 -1.75 7.90 -19.82
N ALA A 430 -2.85 7.16 -19.73
CA ALA A 430 -3.23 6.46 -18.50
C ALA A 430 -2.52 5.12 -18.35
N PHE A 431 -2.42 4.34 -19.43
CA PHE A 431 -1.89 2.97 -19.41
C PHE A 431 -0.73 2.83 -20.40
N PRO A 432 0.38 2.15 -20.03
CA PRO A 432 1.48 1.90 -20.93
C PRO A 432 1.08 0.88 -22.01
N ARG A 433 1.60 1.05 -23.24
CA ARG A 433 1.29 0.16 -24.37
C ARG A 433 2.07 -1.17 -24.36
N GLN A 434 3.03 -1.30 -23.46
CA GLN A 434 3.84 -2.50 -23.31
C GLN A 434 3.95 -2.86 -21.83
N PRO A 435 4.00 -4.16 -21.51
CA PRO A 435 3.85 -5.32 -22.42
C PRO A 435 2.41 -5.55 -22.90
N GLU A 436 2.15 -6.63 -23.65
CA GLU A 436 0.80 -6.98 -24.12
C GLU A 436 -0.20 -7.10 -22.97
N PHE A 437 0.22 -7.73 -21.88
CA PHE A 437 -0.59 -7.87 -20.67
C PHE A 437 0.00 -7.01 -19.56
N LEU A 438 -0.82 -6.14 -18.98
CA LEU A 438 -0.46 -5.38 -17.79
C LEU A 438 -1.24 -5.89 -16.59
N VAL A 439 -0.68 -5.68 -15.40
CA VAL A 439 -1.42 -5.80 -14.14
C VAL A 439 -1.73 -4.39 -13.62
N VAL A 440 -3.01 -4.14 -13.36
CA VAL A 440 -3.51 -2.89 -12.81
C VAL A 440 -4.13 -3.18 -11.45
N ASP A 441 -3.66 -2.48 -10.42
CA ASP A 441 -4.22 -2.59 -9.09
C ASP A 441 -5.21 -1.46 -8.86
N THR A 442 -6.35 -1.79 -8.25
CA THR A 442 -7.33 -0.80 -7.85
C THR A 442 -7.55 -0.86 -6.35
N VAL A 443 -7.66 0.31 -5.72
CA VAL A 443 -8.00 0.48 -4.30
C VAL A 443 -9.40 1.04 -4.21
N ASP A 444 -10.31 0.33 -3.54
CA ASP A 444 -11.67 0.85 -3.30
C ASP A 444 -11.76 1.74 -2.05
N ALA A 445 -12.94 2.27 -1.77
CA ALA A 445 -13.16 3.19 -0.66
C ALA A 445 -12.91 2.56 0.74
N ASP A 446 -12.95 1.24 0.84
CA ASP A 446 -12.65 0.50 2.08
C ASP A 446 -11.14 0.21 2.23
N GLY A 447 -10.32 0.61 1.24
CA GLY A 447 -8.90 0.29 1.18
C GLY A 447 -8.61 -1.11 0.63
N GLU A 448 -9.60 -1.83 0.10
CA GLU A 448 -9.40 -3.16 -0.47
C GLU A 448 -8.68 -3.07 -1.82
N VAL A 449 -7.57 -3.79 -1.94
CA VAL A 449 -6.77 -3.88 -3.17
C VAL A 449 -7.28 -5.04 -4.03
N ARG A 450 -7.57 -4.76 -5.31
CA ARG A 450 -7.91 -5.79 -6.32
C ARG A 450 -6.95 -5.72 -7.50
N HIS A 451 -6.60 -6.89 -8.02
CA HIS A 451 -5.69 -7.06 -9.15
C HIS A 451 -6.47 -7.34 -10.43
N HIS A 452 -6.18 -6.56 -11.47
CA HIS A 452 -6.88 -6.62 -12.76
C HIS A 452 -5.88 -6.83 -13.89
N TRP A 453 -6.34 -7.46 -14.96
CA TRP A 453 -5.52 -7.65 -16.16
C TRP A 453 -5.95 -6.70 -17.26
N LEU A 454 -5.00 -5.96 -17.82
CA LEU A 454 -5.20 -5.18 -19.03
C LEU A 454 -4.58 -5.91 -20.22
N ASN A 455 -5.37 -6.17 -21.25
CA ASN A 455 -4.86 -6.67 -22.53
C ASN A 455 -4.76 -5.49 -23.51
N ASN A 456 -3.54 -5.08 -23.87
CA ASN A 456 -3.28 -3.97 -24.78
C ASN A 456 -3.68 -4.26 -26.23
N ASN A 457 -3.68 -5.54 -26.67
CA ASN A 457 -4.15 -5.92 -28.00
C ASN A 457 -5.66 -5.78 -28.12
N LEU A 458 -6.39 -6.11 -27.06
CA LEU A 458 -7.85 -5.93 -26.98
C LEU A 458 -8.25 -4.57 -26.39
N GLN A 459 -7.27 -3.77 -25.96
CA GLN A 459 -7.42 -2.49 -25.28
C GLN A 459 -8.46 -2.54 -24.14
N THR A 460 -8.50 -3.61 -23.36
CA THR A 460 -9.58 -3.86 -22.38
C THR A 460 -8.98 -4.29 -21.05
N LEU A 461 -9.49 -3.70 -19.98
CA LEU A 461 -9.22 -4.07 -18.59
C LEU A 461 -10.30 -5.04 -18.10
N TYR A 462 -9.90 -6.13 -17.47
CA TYR A 462 -10.74 -7.25 -17.04
C TYR A 462 -10.75 -7.35 -15.51
N GLY A 463 -11.85 -7.84 -14.93
CA GLY A 463 -11.93 -8.19 -13.50
C GLY A 463 -12.67 -7.18 -12.61
N LEU A 464 -13.35 -6.19 -13.20
CA LEU A 464 -14.01 -5.11 -12.45
C LEU A 464 -15.43 -5.45 -11.97
N GLY A 465 -16.00 -6.59 -12.40
CA GLY A 465 -17.42 -6.90 -12.19
C GLY A 465 -17.84 -6.99 -10.71
N ASP A 466 -17.00 -7.58 -9.86
CA ASP A 466 -17.31 -7.67 -8.42
C ASP A 466 -17.25 -6.30 -7.74
N TRP A 467 -16.31 -5.45 -8.17
CA TRP A 467 -16.26 -4.06 -7.70
C TRP A 467 -17.49 -3.27 -8.16
N TYR A 468 -17.92 -3.40 -9.41
CA TYR A 468 -19.12 -2.72 -9.91
C TYR A 468 -20.34 -3.01 -9.03
N LYS A 469 -20.56 -4.27 -8.69
CA LYS A 469 -21.63 -4.71 -7.79
C LYS A 469 -21.47 -4.15 -6.38
N LYS A 470 -20.28 -4.24 -5.79
CA LYS A 470 -19.99 -3.75 -4.43
C LYS A 470 -20.19 -2.24 -4.33
N ALA A 471 -19.73 -1.49 -5.33
CA ALA A 471 -19.82 -0.05 -5.39
C ALA A 471 -21.24 0.47 -5.69
N GLY A 472 -22.18 -0.42 -6.06
CA GLY A 472 -23.54 -0.04 -6.43
C GLY A 472 -23.59 0.81 -7.70
N LEU A 473 -22.65 0.58 -8.63
CA LEU A 473 -22.66 1.25 -9.93
C LEU A 473 -23.95 0.87 -10.68
N PRO A 474 -24.62 1.82 -11.35
CA PRO A 474 -25.75 1.48 -12.20
C PRO A 474 -25.34 0.54 -13.32
N ASP A 475 -26.24 -0.37 -13.68
CA ASP A 475 -25.98 -1.35 -14.73
C ASP A 475 -25.63 -0.70 -16.07
N SER A 476 -26.18 0.49 -16.39
CA SER A 476 -25.77 1.29 -17.56
C SER A 476 -25.56 2.75 -17.17
N GLY A 477 -24.50 3.35 -17.72
CA GLY A 477 -24.06 4.70 -17.39
C GLY A 477 -23.30 4.80 -16.08
N GLY A 478 -22.76 3.68 -15.60
CA GLY A 478 -21.87 3.66 -14.45
C GLY A 478 -20.66 4.54 -14.71
N THR A 479 -20.45 5.56 -13.87
CA THR A 479 -19.38 6.55 -14.04
C THR A 479 -18.52 6.60 -12.79
N PHE A 480 -17.20 6.57 -12.98
CA PHE A 480 -16.23 6.60 -11.88
C PHE A 480 -14.89 7.20 -12.33
N LEU A 481 -14.05 7.56 -11.36
CA LEU A 481 -12.68 8.00 -11.57
C LEU A 481 -11.68 6.94 -11.14
N MET A 482 -10.59 6.81 -11.87
CA MET A 482 -9.38 6.11 -11.46
C MET A 482 -8.29 7.16 -11.17
N ARG A 483 -8.00 7.41 -9.90
CA ARG A 483 -6.95 8.36 -9.48
C ARG A 483 -5.62 7.64 -9.30
N PRO A 484 -4.55 8.04 -9.99
CA PRO A 484 -3.25 7.39 -9.84
C PRO A 484 -2.71 7.58 -8.43
N LEU A 485 -2.32 6.49 -7.76
CA LEU A 485 -1.62 6.51 -6.47
C LEU A 485 -0.12 6.32 -6.67
N LYS A 486 0.24 5.27 -7.41
CA LYS A 486 1.60 4.94 -7.86
C LYS A 486 1.52 4.23 -9.21
N PRO A 487 2.63 4.03 -9.94
CA PRO A 487 2.60 3.35 -11.23
C PRO A 487 1.80 2.04 -11.18
N GLY A 488 0.79 1.93 -12.05
CA GLY A 488 -0.09 0.76 -12.13
C GLY A 488 -1.09 0.57 -10.98
N THR A 489 -1.21 1.51 -10.04
CA THR A 489 -2.16 1.46 -8.92
C THR A 489 -3.07 2.68 -8.91
N TYR A 490 -4.39 2.46 -8.83
CA TYR A 490 -5.40 3.51 -8.89
C TYR A 490 -6.42 3.42 -7.77
N ALA A 491 -6.74 4.55 -7.13
CA ALA A 491 -7.91 4.65 -6.25
C ALA A 491 -9.18 4.84 -7.09
N LEU A 492 -10.26 4.14 -6.72
CA LEU A 492 -11.55 4.23 -7.41
C LEU A 492 -12.51 5.15 -6.66
N GLU A 493 -13.15 6.06 -7.40
CA GLU A 493 -14.13 7.01 -6.86
C GLU A 493 -15.39 7.00 -7.74
N VAL A 494 -16.54 6.65 -7.17
CA VAL A 494 -17.82 6.64 -7.91
C VAL A 494 -18.34 8.07 -8.09
N LEU A 495 -18.86 8.37 -9.28
CA LEU A 495 -19.48 9.65 -9.60
C LEU A 495 -21.00 9.55 -9.69
N ASP A 496 -21.69 10.69 -9.68
CA ASP A 496 -23.15 10.72 -9.87
C ASP A 496 -23.48 10.18 -11.27
N PRO A 497 -24.30 9.12 -11.37
CA PRO A 497 -24.62 8.53 -12.66
C PRO A 497 -25.46 9.42 -13.57
N LYS A 498 -26.09 10.48 -13.05
CA LYS A 498 -26.81 11.47 -13.87
C LYS A 498 -25.88 12.27 -14.78
N ASP A 499 -24.58 12.23 -14.55
CA ASP A 499 -23.57 12.86 -15.41
C ASP A 499 -23.21 12.00 -16.63
N SER A 500 -23.75 10.78 -16.74
CA SER A 500 -23.49 9.87 -17.87
C SER A 500 -24.40 10.14 -19.06
N SER A 501 -23.81 10.03 -20.25
CA SER A 501 -24.53 10.11 -21.53
C SER A 501 -25.31 8.83 -21.89
N THR A 502 -25.09 7.75 -21.13
CA THR A 502 -25.62 6.40 -21.35
C THR A 502 -26.36 5.84 -20.13
N TYR A 503 -26.70 6.71 -19.17
CA TYR A 503 -27.47 6.35 -17.99
C TYR A 503 -28.89 5.91 -18.37
N ILE A 504 -29.28 4.76 -17.82
CA ILE A 504 -30.62 4.19 -17.96
C ILE A 504 -31.19 4.06 -16.55
N GLU A 505 -32.35 4.68 -16.31
CA GLU A 505 -33.02 4.56 -15.02
C GLU A 505 -33.42 3.11 -14.71
N PRO A 506 -33.38 2.67 -13.44
CA PRO A 506 -33.66 1.27 -13.09
C PRO A 506 -35.04 0.75 -13.53
N GLU A 507 -36.07 1.60 -13.55
CA GLU A 507 -37.39 1.22 -14.04
C GLU A 507 -37.37 0.98 -15.55
N ARG A 508 -36.77 1.92 -16.29
CA ARG A 508 -36.60 1.80 -17.73
C ARG A 508 -35.75 0.58 -18.11
N LEU A 509 -34.71 0.29 -17.35
CA LEU A 509 -33.88 -0.89 -17.58
C LEU A 509 -34.70 -2.18 -17.47
N ARG A 510 -35.58 -2.29 -16.47
CA ARG A 510 -36.49 -3.44 -16.34
C ARG A 510 -37.39 -3.59 -17.57
N ASP A 511 -37.98 -2.50 -18.06
CA ASP A 511 -38.82 -2.54 -19.27
C ASP A 511 -38.04 -3.03 -20.50
N LEU A 512 -36.78 -2.61 -20.64
CA LEU A 512 -35.90 -3.04 -21.73
C LEU A 512 -35.53 -4.53 -21.63
N LEU A 513 -35.34 -5.04 -20.41
CA LEU A 513 -35.09 -6.46 -20.17
C LEU A 513 -36.33 -7.31 -20.47
N GLU A 514 -37.54 -6.84 -20.13
CA GLU A 514 -38.78 -7.50 -20.54
C GLU A 514 -38.99 -7.46 -22.06
N LEU A 515 -38.64 -6.34 -22.71
CA LEU A 515 -38.64 -6.25 -24.16
C LEU A 515 -37.67 -7.24 -24.79
N ARG A 516 -36.47 -7.40 -24.21
CA ARG A 516 -35.49 -8.39 -24.66
C ARG A 516 -36.05 -9.80 -24.64
N GLU A 517 -36.68 -10.22 -23.54
CA GLU A 517 -37.24 -11.57 -23.43
C GLU A 517 -38.28 -11.83 -24.52
N ARG A 518 -39.16 -10.85 -24.80
CA ARG A 518 -40.14 -10.94 -25.90
C ARG A 518 -39.48 -11.04 -27.27
N VAL A 519 -38.48 -10.19 -27.52
CA VAL A 519 -37.73 -10.13 -28.79
C VAL A 519 -36.89 -11.38 -29.04
N GLN A 520 -36.42 -12.07 -28.00
CA GLN A 520 -35.70 -13.34 -28.16
C GLN A 520 -36.62 -14.49 -28.60
N GLN A 521 -37.92 -14.40 -28.29
CA GLN A 521 -38.92 -15.41 -28.64
C GLN A 521 -39.55 -15.18 -30.03
N ALA A 522 -39.30 -14.02 -30.65
CA ALA A 522 -39.86 -13.62 -31.94
C ALA A 522 -38.75 -13.23 -32.95
N GLU A 523 -39.02 -13.35 -34.25
CA GLU A 523 -38.11 -12.87 -35.30
C GLU A 523 -38.19 -11.33 -35.47
N THR A 524 -38.10 -10.59 -34.37
CA THR A 524 -38.17 -9.12 -34.39
C THR A 524 -36.89 -8.53 -34.96
N SER A 525 -37.00 -7.60 -35.91
CA SER A 525 -35.87 -6.88 -36.50
C SER A 525 -35.27 -5.84 -35.55
N THR A 526 -34.02 -5.45 -35.78
CA THR A 526 -33.39 -4.34 -35.03
C THR A 526 -34.11 -3.03 -35.30
N TRP A 527 -34.62 -2.85 -36.52
CA TRP A 527 -35.51 -1.75 -36.87
C TRP A 527 -36.73 -1.62 -35.94
N GLU A 528 -37.46 -2.72 -35.69
CA GLU A 528 -38.61 -2.74 -34.77
C GLU A 528 -38.20 -2.45 -33.33
N ILE A 529 -37.06 -2.98 -32.88
CA ILE A 529 -36.51 -2.69 -31.54
C ILE A 529 -36.26 -1.20 -31.38
N VAL A 530 -35.61 -0.55 -32.36
CA VAL A 530 -35.34 0.90 -32.31
C VAL A 530 -36.64 1.69 -32.23
N GLN A 531 -37.69 1.29 -32.96
CA GLN A 531 -39.00 1.93 -32.84
C GLN A 531 -39.58 1.82 -31.45
N GLU A 532 -39.59 0.61 -30.87
CA GLU A 532 -40.18 0.35 -29.55
C GLU A 532 -39.42 1.10 -28.44
N VAL A 533 -38.09 1.10 -28.51
CA VAL A 533 -37.25 1.90 -27.61
C VAL A 533 -37.64 3.38 -27.70
N MET A 534 -37.71 3.93 -28.91
CA MET A 534 -38.01 5.35 -29.13
C MET A 534 -39.47 5.74 -28.82
N ARG A 535 -40.44 4.81 -28.87
CA ARG A 535 -41.83 5.07 -28.41
C ARG A 535 -41.89 5.48 -26.94
N GLY A 536 -40.96 4.98 -26.12
CA GLY A 536 -40.81 5.39 -24.72
C GLY A 536 -40.33 6.84 -24.54
N HIS A 537 -39.83 7.50 -25.59
CA HIS A 537 -39.13 8.78 -25.51
C HIS A 537 -39.74 9.84 -26.41
N SER A 538 -40.87 10.42 -26.00
CA SER A 538 -41.58 11.44 -26.78
C SER A 538 -40.77 12.73 -27.02
N LYS A 539 -39.77 13.01 -26.17
CA LYS A 539 -38.87 14.18 -26.28
C LYS A 539 -37.65 13.93 -27.16
N GLY A 540 -37.48 12.72 -27.67
CA GLY A 540 -36.29 12.32 -28.42
C GLY A 540 -35.07 12.04 -27.54
N LEU A 541 -34.04 11.42 -28.13
CA LEU A 541 -32.84 10.96 -27.44
C LEU A 541 -31.55 11.34 -28.17
N PRO A 542 -30.46 11.64 -27.46
CA PRO A 542 -29.12 11.60 -28.04
C PRO A 542 -28.82 10.19 -28.56
N PHE A 543 -28.03 10.08 -29.62
CA PHE A 543 -27.72 8.78 -30.23
C PHE A 543 -27.00 7.82 -29.28
N ALA A 544 -26.08 8.30 -28.43
CA ALA A 544 -25.37 7.47 -27.45
C ALA A 544 -26.35 6.81 -26.46
N GLN A 545 -27.31 7.57 -25.93
CA GLN A 545 -28.33 7.07 -25.01
C GLN A 545 -29.27 6.08 -25.70
N LEU A 546 -29.74 6.39 -26.91
CA LEU A 546 -30.56 5.47 -27.70
C LEU A 546 -29.81 4.16 -27.98
N TYR A 547 -28.55 4.25 -28.37
CA TYR A 547 -27.73 3.07 -28.62
C TYR A 547 -27.56 2.23 -27.35
N ALA A 548 -27.30 2.86 -26.20
CA ALA A 548 -27.21 2.19 -24.91
C ALA A 548 -28.49 1.42 -24.55
N GLU A 549 -29.68 1.98 -24.80
CA GLU A 549 -30.95 1.25 -24.59
C GLU A 549 -31.15 0.11 -25.60
N VAL A 550 -30.78 0.30 -26.87
CA VAL A 550 -30.94 -0.73 -27.90
C VAL A 550 -30.05 -1.95 -27.61
N ILE A 551 -28.80 -1.75 -27.18
CA ILE A 551 -27.90 -2.87 -26.89
C ILE A 551 -28.37 -3.72 -25.71
N VAL A 552 -29.04 -3.13 -24.71
CA VAL A 552 -29.69 -3.89 -23.62
C VAL A 552 -30.65 -4.94 -24.20
N VAL A 553 -31.45 -4.55 -25.20
CA VAL A 553 -32.43 -5.44 -25.84
C VAL A 553 -31.76 -6.45 -26.77
N ARG A 554 -30.88 -5.97 -27.65
CA ARG A 554 -30.10 -6.81 -28.57
C ARG A 554 -28.77 -6.16 -28.86
N GLN A 555 -27.70 -6.91 -28.62
CA GLN A 555 -26.35 -6.51 -28.98
C GLN A 555 -26.25 -6.23 -30.48
N SER A 556 -26.32 -4.96 -30.86
CA SER A 556 -26.40 -4.51 -32.25
C SER A 556 -25.18 -3.63 -32.54
N SER A 557 -24.70 -3.63 -33.79
CA SER A 557 -23.58 -2.75 -34.14
C SER A 557 -24.04 -1.27 -34.11
N PRO A 558 -23.19 -0.32 -33.69
CA PRO A 558 -23.53 1.10 -33.75
C PRO A 558 -23.89 1.56 -35.16
N ARG A 559 -23.18 1.02 -36.16
CA ARG A 559 -23.43 1.30 -37.58
C ARG A 559 -24.82 0.89 -38.00
N LEU A 560 -25.32 -0.27 -37.57
CA LEU A 560 -26.65 -0.72 -37.91
C LEU A 560 -27.71 0.24 -37.36
N VAL A 561 -27.62 0.60 -36.07
CA VAL A 561 -28.57 1.53 -35.45
C VAL A 561 -28.54 2.90 -36.15
N ALA A 562 -27.35 3.45 -36.43
CA ALA A 562 -27.19 4.69 -37.17
C ALA A 562 -27.77 4.61 -38.60
N SER A 563 -27.62 3.45 -39.25
CA SER A 563 -28.14 3.20 -40.59
C SER A 563 -29.66 3.14 -40.61
N LEU A 564 -30.27 2.55 -39.58
CA LEU A 564 -31.72 2.51 -39.42
C LEU A 564 -32.31 3.91 -39.21
N LEU A 565 -31.70 4.71 -38.34
CA LEU A 565 -32.08 6.10 -38.10
C LEU A 565 -31.99 6.95 -39.37
N SER A 566 -30.91 6.77 -40.15
CA SER A 566 -30.69 7.53 -41.39
C SER A 566 -31.56 7.02 -42.55
N GLY A 567 -31.83 5.72 -42.59
CA GLY A 567 -32.42 5.02 -43.73
C GLY A 567 -33.96 5.06 -43.78
N TYR A 568 -34.64 5.13 -42.63
CA TYR A 568 -36.11 5.05 -42.57
C TYR A 568 -36.78 6.41 -42.41
N HIS A 569 -37.96 6.58 -43.00
CA HIS A 569 -38.74 7.82 -42.92
C HIS A 569 -39.31 8.11 -41.52
N GLY A 570 -39.51 7.07 -40.69
CA GLY A 570 -40.04 7.22 -39.33
C GLY A 570 -39.09 7.90 -38.36
N PHE A 571 -37.81 8.06 -38.69
CA PHE A 571 -36.81 8.68 -37.82
C PHE A 571 -36.34 10.01 -38.40
N TYR A 572 -36.12 10.98 -37.52
CA TYR A 572 -35.55 12.27 -37.88
C TYR A 572 -34.79 12.87 -36.69
N GLU A 573 -33.80 13.70 -37.01
CA GLU A 573 -33.01 14.42 -36.02
C GLU A 573 -33.52 15.87 -35.90
N ARG A 574 -33.62 16.38 -34.67
CA ARG A 574 -33.88 17.79 -34.39
C ARG A 574 -33.05 18.24 -33.20
N ALA A 575 -32.17 19.22 -33.43
CA ALA A 575 -31.31 19.81 -32.39
C ALA A 575 -30.45 18.76 -31.65
N GLY A 576 -29.86 17.79 -32.36
CA GLY A 576 -29.03 16.74 -31.78
C GLY A 576 -29.79 15.57 -31.14
N LEU A 577 -31.14 15.59 -31.17
CA LEU A 577 -31.99 14.54 -30.62
C LEU A 577 -32.71 13.77 -31.74
N TRP A 578 -32.73 12.46 -31.63
CA TRP A 578 -33.46 11.56 -32.52
C TRP A 578 -34.89 11.36 -32.04
N HIS A 579 -35.83 11.50 -32.96
CA HIS A 579 -37.26 11.33 -32.71
C HIS A 579 -37.85 10.25 -33.62
N PHE A 580 -38.92 9.62 -33.14
CA PHE A 580 -39.70 8.65 -33.91
C PHE A 580 -41.11 9.20 -34.20
N ASN A 581 -41.49 9.19 -35.48
CA ASN A 581 -42.84 9.53 -35.94
C ASN A 581 -43.51 8.29 -36.54
N GLU A 582 -44.45 7.74 -35.79
CA GLU A 582 -45.19 6.54 -36.17
C GLU A 582 -45.98 6.69 -37.49
N ARG A 583 -46.45 7.91 -37.81
CA ARG A 583 -47.18 8.16 -39.07
C ARG A 583 -46.28 7.97 -40.28
N ASP A 584 -45.01 8.35 -40.17
CA ASP A 584 -44.04 8.27 -41.25
C ASP A 584 -43.33 6.91 -41.32
N ALA A 585 -43.43 6.08 -40.27
CA ALA A 585 -42.87 4.74 -40.23
C ALA A 585 -43.40 3.85 -41.37
N SER A 586 -44.70 3.98 -41.70
CA SER A 586 -45.35 3.24 -42.79
C SER A 586 -44.81 3.55 -44.19
N LYS A 587 -44.10 4.67 -44.36
CA LYS A 587 -43.47 5.05 -45.65
C LYS A 587 -42.23 4.19 -45.97
N GLY A 588 -41.74 3.42 -45.00
CA GLY A 588 -40.62 2.50 -45.18
C GLY A 588 -39.28 3.20 -45.42
N PHE A 589 -38.40 2.54 -46.15
CA PHE A 589 -37.02 2.97 -46.36
C PHE A 589 -36.89 4.05 -47.44
N LYS A 590 -36.10 5.10 -47.16
CA LYS A 590 -35.84 6.23 -48.04
C LYS A 590 -35.18 5.77 -49.34
N LYS A 591 -35.85 5.92 -50.49
CA LYS A 591 -35.33 5.51 -51.81
C LYS A 591 -33.93 6.07 -52.11
N GLN A 592 -33.68 7.32 -51.72
CA GLN A 592 -32.40 8.01 -51.94
C GLN A 592 -31.22 7.39 -51.17
N LYS A 593 -31.48 6.66 -50.08
CA LYS A 593 -30.45 6.03 -49.25
C LYS A 593 -30.03 4.65 -49.78
N ARG A 594 -30.78 4.06 -50.71
CA ARG A 594 -30.52 2.70 -51.23
C ARG A 594 -29.17 2.55 -51.94
N LYS A 595 -28.63 3.63 -52.51
CA LYS A 595 -27.32 3.63 -53.18
C LYS A 595 -26.13 3.51 -52.21
N TYR A 596 -26.35 3.76 -50.92
CA TYR A 596 -25.32 3.70 -49.88
C TYR A 596 -25.39 2.41 -49.04
N ILE A 597 -26.24 1.44 -49.43
CA ILE A 597 -26.34 0.18 -48.70
C ILE A 597 -25.04 -0.60 -48.88
N ILE A 598 -24.43 -1.00 -47.76
CA ILE A 598 -23.25 -1.87 -47.77
C ILE A 598 -23.67 -3.25 -48.24
N LYS A 599 -23.09 -3.71 -49.36
CA LYS A 599 -23.27 -5.08 -49.84
C LYS A 599 -22.40 -6.01 -49.00
N ARG A 600 -23.02 -6.70 -48.05
CA ARG A 600 -22.39 -7.81 -47.30
C ARG A 600 -22.57 -9.12 -48.03
#